data_AF-F4XWM0-F1
#
_entry.id   AF-F4XWM0-F1
#
_cell.length_a   1.000
_cell.length_b   1.000
_cell.length_c   1.000
_cell.angle_alpha   90.00
_cell.angle_beta   90.00
_cell.angle_gamma   90.00
#
_symmetry.space_group_name_H-M   'P 1'
#
loop_
_entity.id
_entity.type
_entity.pdbx_description
1 polymer ?
#
loop_
_entity_poly.entity_id
_entity_poly.type
_entity_poly.pdbx_seq_one_letter_code
_entity_poly.pdbx_strand_id
1 'polypeptide(L)' 'MRGADYDLANVPYAMYYHRGYAIHGAYWHRKFGTPVSHGCVNVAVDHAEWLFDWASVGTPIVIHQGVEELANDE' A
#
# COMPACT_ATOMS: atom_id res chain seq x y z
N MET A 1 0.73 10.97 -7.13
CA MET A 1 1.25 9.69 -7.66
C MET A 1 0.85 9.55 -9.11
N ARG A 2 1.77 9.10 -9.96
CA ARG A 2 1.57 9.01 -11.41
C ARG A 2 2.04 7.65 -11.92
N GLY A 3 1.29 7.08 -12.85
CA GLY A 3 1.65 5.89 -13.62
C GLY A 3 1.34 6.09 -15.10
N ALA A 4 1.38 5.01 -15.88
CA ALA A 4 1.14 5.07 -17.33
C ALA A 4 -0.30 5.51 -17.67
N ASP A 5 -1.26 5.17 -16.82
CA ASP A 5 -2.70 5.32 -17.05
C ASP A 5 -3.43 6.03 -15.89
N TYR A 6 -2.70 6.57 -14.91
CA TYR A 6 -3.28 7.34 -13.81
C TYR A 6 -2.42 8.52 -13.36
N ASP A 7 -3.06 9.63 -12.98
CA ASP A 7 -2.44 10.79 -12.34
C ASP A 7 -3.32 11.25 -11.18
N LEU A 8 -2.89 10.97 -9.95
CA LEU A 8 -3.60 11.35 -8.72
C LEU A 8 -2.75 12.35 -7.94
N ALA A 9 -3.23 13.60 -7.87
CA ALA A 9 -2.60 14.62 -7.04
C ALA A 9 -2.90 14.38 -5.55
N ASN A 10 -1.99 14.83 -4.68
CA ASN A 10 -2.21 14.89 -3.22
C ASN A 10 -2.63 13.57 -2.57
N VAL A 11 -2.04 12.46 -3.02
CA VAL A 11 -2.24 11.16 -2.37
C VAL A 11 -1.65 11.22 -0.95
N PRO A 12 -2.47 11.04 0.10
CA PRO A 12 -2.05 11.28 1.47
C PRO A 12 -1.18 10.15 2.02
N TYR A 13 -0.27 10.52 2.94
CA TYR A 13 0.53 9.59 3.75
C TYR A 13 1.33 8.56 2.92
N ALA A 14 1.93 9.02 1.82
CA ALA A 14 2.70 8.17 0.92
C ALA A 14 4.03 7.71 1.56
N MET A 15 4.19 6.40 1.71
CA MET A 15 5.41 5.76 2.21
C MET A 15 6.00 4.84 1.14
N TYR A 16 7.08 5.28 0.49
CA TYR A 16 7.72 4.55 -0.60
C TYR A 16 8.60 3.41 -0.08
N TYR A 17 8.47 2.23 -0.68
CA TYR A 17 9.26 1.05 -0.30
C TYR A 17 10.01 0.40 -1.47
N HIS A 18 9.61 0.64 -2.72
CA HIS A 18 10.34 0.15 -3.88
C HIS A 18 10.09 1.01 -5.12
N ARG A 19 11.09 1.75 -5.59
CA ARG A 19 10.98 2.64 -6.76
C ARG A 19 9.75 3.57 -6.62
N GLY A 20 8.75 3.41 -7.48
CA GLY A 20 7.50 4.18 -7.46
C GLY A 20 6.39 3.56 -6.61
N TYR A 21 6.58 2.38 -6.00
CA TYR A 21 5.59 1.71 -5.17
C TYR A 21 5.63 2.24 -3.74
N ALA A 22 4.43 2.46 -3.20
CA ALA A 22 4.21 3.01 -1.87
C ALA A 22 3.00 2.38 -1.18
N ILE A 23 2.99 2.46 0.15
CA ILE A 23 1.77 2.36 0.96
C ILE A 23 1.19 3.77 1.05
N HIS A 24 -0.12 3.94 0.86
CA HIS A 24 -0.75 5.27 0.96
C HIS A 24 -2.25 5.21 1.22
N GLY A 25 -2.82 6.35 1.64
CA GLY A 25 -4.27 6.48 1.79
C GLY A 25 -4.98 6.56 0.43
N ALA A 26 -6.04 5.79 0.25
CA ALA A 26 -6.86 5.76 -0.96
C ALA A 26 -8.27 6.32 -0.69
N TYR A 27 -8.47 7.63 -0.88
CA TYR A 27 -9.76 8.28 -0.65
C TYR A 27 -10.80 7.97 -1.75
N TRP A 28 -10.37 7.46 -2.90
CA TRP A 28 -11.21 7.25 -4.09
C TRP A 28 -11.96 5.92 -4.13
N HIS A 29 -11.71 5.00 -3.19
CA HIS A 29 -12.48 3.74 -3.08
C HIS A 29 -12.47 3.17 -1.67
N ARG A 30 -13.32 2.16 -1.42
CA ARG A 30 -13.37 1.39 -0.16
C ARG A 30 -13.17 -0.13 -0.35
N LYS A 31 -12.66 -0.56 -1.51
CA LYS A 31 -12.49 -1.97 -1.89
C LYS A 31 -11.20 -2.57 -1.31
N PHE A 32 -11.02 -2.49 0.02
CA PHE A 32 -9.84 -3.05 0.69
C PHE A 32 -9.91 -4.59 0.73
N GLY A 33 -8.76 -5.25 0.61
CA GLY A 33 -8.69 -6.71 0.45
C GLY A 33 -9.01 -7.23 -0.96
N THR A 34 -9.37 -6.35 -1.89
CA THR A 34 -9.51 -6.67 -3.32
C THR A 34 -8.37 -6.01 -4.11
N PRO A 35 -7.70 -6.72 -5.04
CA PRO A 35 -6.68 -6.11 -5.91
C PRO A 35 -7.29 -5.04 -6.81
N VAL A 36 -6.94 -3.77 -6.56
CA VAL A 36 -7.47 -2.61 -7.30
C VAL A 36 -6.39 -1.55 -7.61
N SER A 37 -5.12 -1.85 -7.36
CA SER A 37 -4.00 -0.93 -7.56
C SER A 37 -3.07 -1.39 -8.69
N HIS A 38 -2.20 -0.49 -9.15
CA HIS A 38 -1.11 -0.78 -10.06
C HIS A 38 0.18 -1.23 -9.34
N GLY A 39 0.05 -1.83 -8.15
CA GLY A 39 1.15 -2.37 -7.34
C GLY A 39 1.41 -1.63 -6.02
N CYS A 40 0.91 -0.41 -5.84
CA CYS A 40 0.87 0.24 -4.52
C CYS A 40 -0.05 -0.51 -3.56
N VAL A 41 0.17 -0.35 -2.26
CA VAL A 41 -0.72 -0.88 -1.23
C VAL A 41 -1.68 0.23 -0.79
N ASN A 42 -2.94 0.10 -1.18
CA ASN A 42 -3.99 1.05 -0.81
C ASN A 42 -4.53 0.71 0.57
N VAL A 43 -4.52 1.68 1.47
CA VAL A 43 -5.16 1.59 2.80
C VAL A 43 -6.18 2.72 2.98
N ALA A 44 -7.06 2.58 3.97
CA ALA A 44 -7.96 3.67 4.38
C ALA A 44 -7.11 4.86 4.86
N VAL A 45 -7.60 6.09 4.66
CA VAL A 45 -6.80 7.31 4.89
C VAL A 45 -6.39 7.45 6.36
N ASP A 46 -7.29 7.14 7.28
CA ASP A 46 -7.05 7.11 8.73
C ASP A 46 -6.02 6.04 9.13
N HIS A 47 -6.06 4.86 8.52
CA HIS A 47 -5.05 3.83 8.74
C HIS A 47 -3.68 4.21 8.12
N ALA A 48 -3.69 4.94 7.00
CA ALA A 48 -2.47 5.45 6.39
C ALA A 48 -1.77 6.47 7.28
N GLU A 49 -2.55 7.37 7.89
CA GLU A 49 -2.07 8.36 8.87
C GLU A 49 -1.42 7.66 10.06
N TRP A 50 -2.15 6.74 10.70
CA TRP A 50 -1.62 5.97 11.83
C TRP A 50 -0.30 5.26 11.48
N LEU A 51 -0.24 4.61 10.31
CA LEU A 51 0.95 3.88 9.88
C LEU A 51 2.12 4.84 9.57
N PHE A 52 1.83 6.01 8.98
CA PHE A 52 2.82 7.04 8.69
C PHE A 52 3.45 7.61 9.95
N ASP A 53 2.65 7.82 10.99
CA ASP A 53 3.15 8.30 12.28
C ASP A 53 3.94 7.23 13.05
N TRP A 54 3.61 5.96 12.86
CA TRP A 54 4.29 4.84 13.51
C TRP A 54 5.60 4.44 12.81
N ALA A 55 5.62 4.44 11.46
CA ALA A 55 6.74 3.90 10.68
C ALA A 55 7.84 4.94 10.45
N SER A 56 9.06 4.66 10.91
CA SER A 56 10.24 5.43 10.56
C SER A 56 10.85 5.01 9.21
N VAL A 57 11.59 5.91 8.56
CA VAL A 57 12.39 5.56 7.38
C VAL A 57 13.38 4.44 7.74
N GLY A 58 13.38 3.37 6.96
CA GLY A 58 14.20 2.17 7.22
C GLY A 58 13.43 1.02 7.87
N THR A 59 12.18 1.21 8.28
CA THR A 59 11.29 0.10 8.69
C THR A 59 11.19 -0.94 7.55
N PRO A 60 11.50 -2.22 7.80
CA PRO A 60 11.43 -3.26 6.78
C PRO A 60 10.00 -3.48 6.28
N ILE A 61 9.86 -3.66 4.96
CA ILE A 61 8.63 -4.12 4.31
C ILE A 61 8.88 -5.52 3.79
N VAL A 62 8.05 -6.47 4.22
CA VAL A 62 8.08 -7.87 3.74
C VAL A 62 6.73 -8.16 3.10
N ILE A 63 6.75 -8.57 1.83
CA ILE A 63 5.56 -8.90 1.05
C ILE A 63 5.54 -10.41 0.84
N HIS A 64 4.44 -11.05 1.24
CA HIS A 64 4.19 -12.47 1.03
C HIS A 64 3.11 -12.67 -0.03
N GLN A 65 3.20 -13.75 -0.81
CA GLN A 65 2.06 -14.21 -1.61
C GLN A 65 1.00 -14.81 -0.67
N GLY A 66 -0.27 -14.79 -1.07
CA GLY A 66 -1.41 -15.03 -0.18
C GLY A 66 -1.39 -16.36 0.58
N VAL A 67 -2.24 -16.43 1.62
CA VAL A 67 -2.43 -17.55 2.57
C VAL A 67 -2.65 -18.97 2.00
N GLU A 68 -2.71 -19.17 0.70
CA GLU A 68 -2.70 -20.53 0.12
C GLU A 68 -1.32 -21.21 0.23
N GLU A 69 -0.23 -20.45 0.27
CA GLU A 69 1.12 -21.03 0.33
C GLU A 69 1.46 -21.47 1.77
N LEU A 70 0.98 -20.76 2.78
CA LEU A 70 1.17 -21.09 4.21
C LEU A 70 0.35 -22.29 4.69
N ALA A 71 -0.59 -22.79 3.86
CA ALA A 71 -1.39 -23.98 4.16
C ALA A 71 -0.73 -25.28 3.68
N ASN A 72 0.41 -25.20 2.97
CA ASN A 72 1.12 -26.35 2.40
C ASN A 72 2.50 -26.59 3.02
N ASP A 73 2.86 -25.84 4.07
CA ASP A 73 4.11 -25.99 4.83
C ASP A 73 3.90 -26.85 6.12
N GLU A 74 3.21 -27.99 5.99
CA GLU A 74 3.22 -29.07 7.01
C GLU A 74 4.05 -30.29 6.56
#